data_AF-A0ABD1L2A0-F1
#
_entry.id   AF-A0ABD1L2A0-F1
#
_cell.length_a   1.000
_cell.length_b   1.000
_cell.length_c   1.000
_cell.angle_alpha   90.00
_cell.angle_beta   90.00
_cell.angle_gamma   90.00
#
_symmetry.space_group_name_H-M   'P 1'
#
loop_
_entity.id
_entity.type
_entity.pdbx_description
1 polymer ?
#
loop_
_entity_poly.entity_id
_entity_poly.type
_entity_poly.pdbx_seq_one_letter_code
_entity_poly.pdbx_strand_id
1 'polypeptide(L)'
;MQNKKEVINQGKGERFNLGVDGILKFDNRVCIPSNIELKKMIFEEAHKSKMSIHPGTTKMYQDLKRLFWWPGMKKEIAQYVSSCLTVKKLK
;
A
#
# COMPACT_ATOMS: atom_id res chain seq x y z
N MET A 1 37.13 15.27 -0.16
CA MET A 1 35.97 14.34 -0.14
C MET A 1 34.73 15.14 -0.46
N GLN A 2 34.11 14.87 -1.61
CA GLN A 2 33.08 15.70 -2.24
C GLN A 2 31.71 15.48 -1.56
N ASN A 3 31.15 16.49 -0.89
CA ASN A 3 29.74 16.49 -0.48
C ASN A 3 28.92 17.25 -1.52
N LYS A 4 28.46 16.54 -2.55
CA LYS A 4 27.53 17.06 -3.55
C LYS A 4 26.15 17.17 -2.90
N LYS A 5 25.81 18.38 -2.44
CA LYS A 5 24.42 18.83 -2.30
C LYS A 5 23.87 18.98 -3.71
N GLU A 6 23.13 18.00 -4.20
CA GLU A 6 22.42 18.15 -5.47
C GLU A 6 20.93 18.39 -5.21
N VAL A 7 20.56 19.60 -5.59
CA VAL A 7 19.23 20.20 -5.65
C VAL A 7 18.33 19.29 -6.49
N ILE A 8 17.31 18.67 -5.89
CA ILE A 8 16.38 17.84 -6.65
C ILE A 8 15.27 18.74 -7.17
N ASN A 9 15.39 18.98 -8.46
CA ASN A 9 14.52 19.71 -9.36
C ASN A 9 13.07 19.22 -9.20
N GLN A 10 12.15 20.11 -8.82
CA GLN A 10 10.71 19.86 -8.94
C GLN A 10 10.33 19.85 -10.43
N GLY A 11 10.56 18.71 -11.09
CA GLY A 11 10.33 18.51 -12.52
C GLY A 11 9.15 17.57 -12.78
N LYS A 12 8.16 18.07 -13.53
CA LYS A 12 7.10 17.29 -14.18
C LYS A 12 7.70 16.08 -14.93
N GLY A 13 7.50 14.86 -14.41
CA GLY A 13 7.83 13.63 -15.13
C GLY A 13 8.14 12.42 -14.26
N GLU A 14 8.61 12.65 -13.03
CA GLU A 14 8.93 11.55 -12.12
C GLU A 14 7.73 11.19 -11.26
N ARG A 15 7.16 10.00 -11.50
CA ARG A 15 6.06 9.48 -10.67
C ARG A 15 6.53 9.10 -9.27
N PHE A 16 7.83 8.87 -9.10
CA PHE A 16 8.44 8.55 -7.82
C PHE A 16 9.08 9.80 -7.21
N ASN A 17 8.91 9.98 -5.91
CA ASN A 17 9.53 11.07 -5.16
C ASN A 17 9.95 10.60 -3.76
N LEU A 18 11.16 10.93 -3.34
CA LEU A 18 11.67 10.66 -1.99
C LEU A 18 11.44 11.89 -1.10
N GLY A 19 10.67 11.74 -0.03
CA GLY A 19 10.44 12.80 0.93
C GLY A 19 11.66 13.06 1.82
N VAL A 20 11.70 14.23 2.44
CA VAL A 20 12.72 14.60 3.45
C VAL A 20 12.66 13.71 4.70
N ASP A 21 11.52 13.07 4.91
CA ASP A 21 11.25 12.05 5.94
C ASP A 21 11.80 10.66 5.57
N GLY A 22 12.44 10.52 4.40
CA GLY A 22 12.93 9.24 3.88
C GLY A 22 11.84 8.36 3.29
N ILE A 23 10.61 8.86 3.13
CA ILE A 23 9.49 8.08 2.59
C ILE A 23 9.43 8.20 1.06
N LEU A 24 9.56 7.06 0.39
CA LEU A 24 9.35 6.97 -1.06
C LEU A 24 7.84 7.02 -1.35
N LYS A 25 7.43 7.88 -2.29
CA LYS A 25 6.05 7.96 -2.78
C LYS A 25 5.98 7.75 -4.28
N PHE A 26 4.84 7.24 -4.75
CA PHE A 26 4.49 7.07 -6.15
C PHE A 26 3.12 7.69 -6.45
N ASP A 27 3.08 8.73 -7.27
CA ASP A 27 1.91 9.60 -7.48
C ASP A 27 1.26 10.02 -6.14
N ASN A 28 2.06 10.56 -5.21
CA ASN A 28 1.64 10.94 -3.85
C ASN A 28 1.19 9.80 -2.92
N ARG A 29 1.34 8.53 -3.32
CA ARG A 29 1.03 7.36 -2.48
C ARG A 29 2.28 6.80 -1.85
N VAL A 30 2.24 6.41 -0.59
CA VAL A 30 3.38 5.81 0.12
C VAL A 30 3.73 4.46 -0.51
N CYS A 31 4.99 4.30 -0.92
CA CYS A 31 5.51 3.05 -1.42
C CYS A 31 5.74 2.09 -0.25
N ILE A 32 5.08 0.94 -0.29
CA ILE A 32 5.25 -0.09 0.72
C ILE A 32 6.37 -1.05 0.26
N PRO A 33 7.43 -1.25 1.05
CA PRO A 33 8.49 -2.20 0.73
C PRO A 33 7.95 -3.64 0.71
N SER A 34 8.74 -4.57 0.18
CA SER A 34 8.44 -6.02 0.21
C SER A 34 8.56 -6.64 1.61
N ASN A 35 8.02 -5.97 2.62
CA ASN A 35 7.90 -6.45 3.99
C ASN A 35 6.50 -7.05 4.19
N ILE A 36 6.44 -8.36 4.40
CA ILE A 36 5.20 -9.13 4.52
C ILE A 36 4.40 -8.72 5.76
N GLU A 37 5.07 -8.47 6.89
CA GLU A 37 4.41 -8.08 8.14
C GLU A 37 3.76 -6.71 8.02
N LEU A 38 4.45 -5.75 7.40
CA LEU A 38 3.91 -4.42 7.14
C LEU A 38 2.66 -4.48 6.26
N LYS A 39 2.72 -5.25 5.17
CA LYS A 39 1.57 -5.46 4.28
C LYS A 39 0.41 -6.13 5.02
N LYS A 40 0.70 -7.12 5.87
CA LYS A 40 -0.31 -7.82 6.68
C LYS A 40 -0.99 -6.86 7.66
N MET A 41 -0.25 -5.99 8.34
CA MET A 41 -0.83 -4.97 9.23
C MET A 41 -1.76 -4.02 8.46
N ILE A 42 -1.35 -3.57 7.28
CA ILE A 42 -2.18 -2.73 6.40
C ILE A 42 -3.48 -3.47 6.03
N PHE A 43 -3.38 -4.76 5.69
CA PHE A 43 -4.55 -5.56 5.33
C PHE A 43 -5.50 -5.77 6.50
N GLU A 44 -4.96 -6.11 7.67
CA GLU A 44 -5.75 -6.30 8.89
C GLU A 44 -6.49 -5.02 9.29
N GLU A 45 -5.83 -3.87 9.24
CA GLU A 45 -6.46 -2.59 9.58
C GLU A 45 -7.57 -2.22 8.59
N ALA A 46 -7.30 -2.38 7.28
CA ALA A 46 -8.31 -2.17 6.25
C ALA A 46 -9.51 -3.14 6.39
N HIS A 47 -9.26 -4.36 6.85
CA HIS A 47 -10.29 -5.37 7.06
C HIS A 47 -11.08 -5.17 8.37
N LYS A 48 -10.47 -4.57 9.41
CA LYS A 48 -11.12 -4.24 10.70
C LYS A 48 -11.98 -2.97 10.64
N SER A 49 -11.79 -2.12 9.64
CA SER A 49 -12.58 -0.90 9.46
C SER A 49 -14.09 -1.20 9.49
N LYS A 50 -14.83 -0.54 10.41
CA LYS A 50 -16.25 -0.76 10.75
C LYS A 50 -17.24 -0.68 9.58
N MET A 51 -16.78 -0.31 8.38
CA MET A 51 -17.62 0.02 7.21
C MET A 51 -17.81 -1.10 6.20
N SER A 52 -17.56 -2.37 6.55
CA SER A 52 -17.92 -3.47 5.66
C SER A 52 -18.18 -4.76 6.42
N ILE A 53 -19.43 -5.23 6.38
CA ILE A 53 -19.84 -6.57 6.83
C ILE A 53 -19.01 -7.66 6.14
N HIS A 54 -18.42 -7.34 4.99
CA HIS A 54 -17.21 -7.96 4.44
C HIS A 54 -16.61 -6.99 3.43
N PRO A 55 -15.40 -6.44 3.61
CA PRO A 55 -14.79 -5.66 2.55
C PRO A 55 -14.41 -6.65 1.44
N GLY A 56 -15.19 -6.66 0.36
CA GLY A 56 -14.80 -7.36 -0.85
C GLY A 56 -13.49 -6.79 -1.40
N THR A 57 -12.75 -7.59 -2.17
CA THR A 57 -11.46 -7.22 -2.80
C THR A 57 -11.49 -5.83 -3.44
N THR A 58 -12.59 -5.48 -4.11
CA THR A 58 -12.78 -4.19 -4.75
C THR A 58 -12.75 -3.04 -3.75
N LYS A 59 -13.49 -3.12 -2.64
CA LYS A 59 -13.55 -2.05 -1.65
C LYS A 59 -12.20 -1.85 -0.98
N MET A 60 -11.60 -2.93 -0.51
CA MET A 60 -10.29 -2.91 0.14
C MET A 60 -9.20 -2.33 -0.77
N TYR A 61 -9.21 -2.68 -2.07
CA TYR A 61 -8.31 -2.08 -3.05
C TYR A 61 -8.56 -0.58 -3.24
N GLN A 62 -9.82 -0.14 -3.35
CA GLN A 62 -10.17 1.27 -3.54
C GLN A 62 -9.77 2.14 -2.34
N ASP A 63 -9.88 1.60 -1.14
CA ASP A 63 -9.50 2.30 0.10
C ASP A 63 -7.97 2.42 0.19
N LEU A 64 -7.25 1.31 0.01
CA LEU A 64 -5.81 1.27 0.15
C LEU A 64 -5.07 2.02 -0.97
N LYS A 65 -5.54 1.95 -2.23
CA LYS A 65 -4.84 2.55 -3.38
C LYS A 65 -4.76 4.08 -3.33
N ARG A 66 -5.55 4.72 -2.46
CA ARG A 66 -5.52 6.18 -2.25
C ARG A 66 -4.30 6.62 -1.46
N LEU A 67 -3.81 5.75 -0.57
CA LEU A 67 -2.74 6.06 0.37
C LEU A 67 -1.44 5.32 0.04
N PHE A 68 -1.55 4.11 -0.50
CA PHE A 68 -0.42 3.21 -0.65
C PHE A 68 -0.25 2.72 -2.09
N TRP A 69 0.98 2.31 -2.39
CA TRP A 69 1.33 1.69 -3.65
C TRP A 69 2.43 0.63 -3.47
N TRP A 70 2.33 -0.49 -4.16
CA TRP A 70 3.41 -1.45 -4.38
C TRP A 70 3.11 -2.34 -5.60
N PRO A 71 4.14 -2.94 -6.23
CA PRO A 71 3.94 -3.91 -7.30
C PRO A 71 3.11 -5.10 -6.80
N GLY A 72 2.06 -5.47 -7.54
CA GLY A 72 1.22 -6.63 -7.20
C GLY A 72 0.12 -6.37 -6.17
N MET A 73 -0.06 -5.12 -5.69
CA MET A 73 -1.06 -4.74 -4.67
C MET A 73 -2.46 -5.35 -4.88
N LYS A 74 -3.01 -5.27 -6.09
CA LYS A 74 -4.35 -5.83 -6.39
C LYS A 74 -4.41 -7.35 -6.21
N LYS A 75 -3.34 -8.07 -6.60
CA LYS A 75 -3.24 -9.53 -6.48
C LYS A 75 -3.13 -9.94 -5.01
N GLU A 76 -2.28 -9.27 -4.25
CA GLU A 76 -2.07 -9.57 -2.83
C GLU A 76 -3.34 -9.31 -2.00
N ILE A 77 -4.07 -8.22 -2.28
CA ILE A 77 -5.37 -7.94 -1.64
C ILE A 77 -6.40 -9.03 -1.98
N ALA A 78 -6.45 -9.50 -3.23
CA ALA A 78 -7.36 -10.57 -3.62
C ALA A 78 -7.06 -11.88 -2.89
N GLN A 79 -5.77 -12.21 -2.70
CA GLN A 79 -5.33 -13.38 -1.95
C GLN A 79 -5.70 -13.27 -0.46
N TYR A 80 -5.51 -12.10 0.14
CA TYR A 80 -5.88 -11.84 1.53
C TYR A 80 -7.39 -11.97 1.76
N VAL A 81 -8.23 -11.32 0.94
CA VAL A 81 -9.69 -11.41 1.10
C VAL A 81 -10.18 -12.85 0.88
N SER A 82 -9.58 -13.58 -0.07
CA SER A 82 -9.92 -14.99 -0.32
C SER A 82 -9.61 -15.88 0.88
N SER A 83 -8.48 -15.67 1.57
CA SER A 83 -8.12 -16.46 2.76
C SER A 83 -9.08 -16.18 3.93
N CYS A 84 -9.56 -14.94 4.09
CA CYS A 84 -10.59 -14.61 5.09
C CYS A 84 -11.92 -15.34 4.84
N LEU A 85 -12.31 -15.50 3.56
CA LEU A 85 -13.54 -16.24 3.20
C LEU A 85 -13.42 -17.74 3.51
N THR A 86 -12.24 -18.33 3.31
CA THR A 86 -12.00 -19.75 3.66
C THR A 86 -12.08 -19.97 5.17
N VAL A 87 -11.52 -19.08 5.99
CA VAL A 87 -11.57 -19.19 7.45
C VAL A 87 -13.01 -19.11 7.99
N LYS A 88 -13.90 -18.36 7.35
CA LYS A 88 -15.31 -18.31 7.76
C LYS A 88 -16.15 -19.53 7.36
N LYS A 89 -15.73 -20.31 6.36
CA LYS A 89 -16.44 -21.53 5.94
C LYS A 89 -16.10 -22.76 6.79
N LEU A 90 -15.04 -22.70 7.59
CA LEU A 90 -14.55 -23.79 8.44
C LEU A 90 -14.95 -23.64 9.92
N LYS A 91 -15.95 -22.79 10.21
CA LYS A 91 -16.55 -22.61 11.55
C LYS A 91 -18.03 -22.93 11.52
#